data_AF-A0A3N5XS18-F1
#
_entry.id   AF-A0A3N5XS18-F1
#
_cell.length_a   1.000
_cell.length_b   1.000
_cell.length_c   1.000
_cell.angle_alpha   90.00
_cell.angle_beta   90.00
_cell.angle_gamma   90.00
#
_symmetry.space_group_name_H-M   'P 1'
#
loop_
_entity.id
_entity.type
_entity.pdbx_description
1 polymer ?
#
loop_
_entity_poly.entity_id
_entity_poly.type
_entity_poly.pdbx_seq_one_letter_code
_entity_poly.pdbx_strand_id
1 'polypeptide(L)'
;PRIDPSENPNEGFPAGPEGLLMMGLSLFFGLVVQFGAVGMIILTQDEVVQEKQTGTAAWILSKPVSRQAFILTKLVSNVIGALVFIVLLTGIVAYIQIFLAAGVPASLPGYLAGLGVVLLGLAFYVALVIMLGVLFDTRGPVLGIAFTVMFGGLIIASFVPQIAYILPVALDKIAPVLVLGQPLPEMAVPQLAFTAIWTVVFSLVALWQFGRKEL
;
A
#
# COMPACT_ATOMS: atom_id res chain seq x y z
N PRO A 1 -26.52 32.05 -12.05
CA PRO A 1 -26.11 31.11 -13.12
C PRO A 1 -27.32 30.31 -13.60
N ARG A 2 -27.79 30.59 -14.82
CA ARG A 2 -28.93 29.90 -15.43
C ARG A 2 -28.39 28.55 -15.92
N ILE A 3 -28.85 27.43 -15.34
CA ILE A 3 -28.50 26.09 -15.81
C ILE A 3 -29.07 25.97 -17.21
N ASP A 4 -28.21 25.79 -18.21
CA ASP A 4 -28.60 25.59 -19.59
C ASP A 4 -29.25 24.19 -19.71
N PRO A 5 -30.53 24.07 -20.12
CA PRO A 5 -31.20 22.77 -20.26
C PRO A 5 -30.58 21.87 -21.34
N SER A 6 -29.68 22.41 -22.17
CA SER A 6 -28.96 21.68 -23.22
C SER A 6 -27.62 21.10 -22.77
N GLU A 7 -27.14 21.45 -21.57
CA GLU A 7 -25.95 20.88 -20.97
C GLU A 7 -26.28 19.43 -20.56
N ASN A 8 -25.84 18.47 -21.38
CA ASN A 8 -26.09 17.06 -21.12
C ASN A 8 -25.45 16.71 -19.77
N PRO A 9 -26.20 16.22 -18.77
CA PRO A 9 -25.64 15.89 -17.45
C PRO A 9 -24.52 14.84 -17.50
N ASN A 10 -24.31 14.20 -18.66
CA ASN A 10 -23.26 13.24 -18.93
C ASN A 10 -22.04 13.82 -19.66
N GLU A 11 -21.96 15.12 -19.95
CA GLU A 11 -20.82 15.74 -20.67
C GLU A 11 -19.47 15.61 -19.95
N GLY A 12 -19.47 15.23 -18.67
CA GLY A 12 -18.27 14.87 -17.90
C GLY A 12 -18.11 13.38 -17.58
N PHE A 13 -19.08 12.53 -17.91
CA PHE A 13 -19.00 11.09 -17.67
C PHE A 13 -18.43 10.38 -18.90
N PRO A 14 -17.49 9.45 -18.71
CA PRO A 14 -16.85 8.80 -19.84
C PRO A 14 -17.90 8.00 -20.63
N ALA A 15 -18.09 8.38 -21.89
CA ALA A 15 -19.15 7.84 -22.73
C ALA A 15 -18.86 6.37 -23.06
N GLY A 16 -19.73 5.48 -22.59
CA GLY A 16 -19.74 4.06 -22.93
C GLY A 16 -19.09 3.12 -21.91
N PRO A 17 -19.31 1.80 -22.06
CA PRO A 17 -18.84 0.76 -21.13
C PRO A 17 -17.35 0.82 -20.78
N GLU A 18 -16.48 1.00 -21.78
CA GLU A 18 -15.03 1.04 -21.60
C GLU A 18 -14.58 2.26 -20.79
N GLY A 19 -15.26 3.39 -20.98
CA GLY A 19 -15.04 4.62 -20.23
C GLY A 19 -15.31 4.45 -18.74
N LEU A 20 -16.45 3.83 -18.40
CA LEU A 20 -16.84 3.52 -17.02
C LEU A 20 -15.89 2.50 -16.37
N LEU A 21 -15.42 1.50 -17.14
CA LEU A 21 -14.42 0.54 -16.68
C LEU A 21 -13.11 1.25 -16.28
N MET A 22 -12.56 2.09 -17.15
CA MET A 22 -11.32 2.83 -16.88
C MET A 22 -11.45 3.75 -15.66
N MET A 23 -12.57 4.47 -15.56
CA MET A 23 -12.85 5.33 -14.41
C MET A 23 -12.93 4.52 -13.12
N GLY A 24 -13.70 3.42 -13.12
CA GLY A 24 -13.85 2.57 -11.95
C GLY A 24 -12.53 1.96 -11.46
N LEU A 25 -11.69 1.48 -12.39
CA LEU A 25 -10.36 0.96 -12.08
C LEU A 25 -9.44 2.05 -11.51
N SER A 26 -9.44 3.24 -12.12
CA SER A 26 -8.60 4.36 -11.67
C SER A 26 -9.00 4.84 -10.27
N LEU A 27 -10.31 4.94 -10.00
CA LEU A 27 -10.82 5.31 -8.69
C LEU A 27 -10.48 4.25 -7.65
N PHE A 28 -10.75 2.97 -7.94
CA PHE A 28 -10.47 1.89 -7.00
C PHE A 28 -8.98 1.80 -6.66
N PHE A 29 -8.10 1.69 -7.67
CA PHE A 29 -6.67 1.54 -7.44
C PHE A 29 -6.04 2.79 -6.83
N GLY A 30 -6.48 3.99 -7.24
CA GLY A 30 -6.05 5.24 -6.62
C GLY A 30 -6.40 5.29 -5.13
N LEU A 31 -7.63 4.95 -4.76
CA LEU A 31 -8.06 4.99 -3.37
C LEU A 31 -7.42 3.88 -2.53
N VAL A 32 -7.41 2.63 -3.00
CA VAL A 32 -6.90 1.50 -2.20
C VAL A 32 -5.39 1.58 -1.99
N VAL A 33 -4.62 2.10 -2.95
CA VAL A 33 -3.17 2.32 -2.78
C VAL A 33 -2.92 3.39 -1.72
N GLN A 34 -3.59 4.54 -1.81
CA GLN A 34 -3.33 5.67 -0.92
C GLN A 34 -3.91 5.45 0.47
N PHE A 35 -5.20 5.17 0.58
CA PHE A 35 -5.86 4.97 1.87
C PHE A 35 -5.49 3.63 2.51
N GLY A 36 -5.18 2.60 1.71
CA GLY A 36 -4.61 1.37 2.24
C GLY A 36 -3.24 1.61 2.88
N ALA A 37 -2.36 2.39 2.25
CA ALA A 37 -1.06 2.75 2.82
C ALA A 37 -1.23 3.58 4.11
N VAL A 38 -2.09 4.61 4.11
CA VAL A 38 -2.44 5.38 5.32
C VAL A 38 -2.93 4.44 6.43
N GLY A 39 -3.86 3.54 6.11
CA GLY A 39 -4.41 2.56 7.04
C GLY A 39 -3.32 1.68 7.65
N MET A 40 -2.44 1.12 6.83
CA MET A 40 -1.34 0.28 7.34
C MET A 40 -0.35 1.07 8.19
N ILE A 41 -0.03 2.31 7.84
CA ILE A 41 0.83 3.16 8.67
C ILE A 41 0.20 3.36 10.06
N ILE A 42 -1.08 3.69 10.11
CA ILE A 42 -1.79 3.97 11.36
C ILE A 42 -2.01 2.70 12.19
N LEU A 43 -2.30 1.56 11.57
CA LEU A 43 -2.56 0.30 12.28
C LEU A 43 -1.27 -0.32 12.83
N THR A 44 -0.17 -0.22 12.08
CA THR A 44 1.09 -0.91 12.44
C THR A 44 2.00 -0.07 13.34
N GLN A 45 1.85 1.25 13.41
CA GLN A 45 2.76 2.17 14.14
C GLN A 45 3.02 1.79 15.61
N ASP A 46 2.00 1.24 16.27
CA ASP A 46 2.02 1.02 17.71
C ASP A 46 2.48 -0.38 18.07
N GLU A 47 2.49 -1.31 17.11
CA GLU A 47 2.70 -2.73 17.42
C GLU A 47 4.05 -3.02 18.08
N VAL A 48 5.10 -2.29 17.72
CA VAL A 48 6.42 -2.46 18.32
C VAL A 48 6.66 -1.41 19.40
N VAL A 49 6.27 -0.16 19.15
CA VAL A 49 6.53 0.95 20.08
C VAL A 49 5.79 0.75 21.40
N GLN A 50 4.50 0.43 21.35
CA GLN A 50 3.68 0.26 22.55
C GLN A 50 4.18 -0.92 23.38
N GLU A 51 4.46 -2.06 22.77
CA GLU A 51 4.91 -3.25 23.51
C GLU A 51 6.27 -3.07 24.17
N LYS A 52 7.16 -2.24 23.61
CA LYS A 52 8.40 -1.82 24.29
C LYS A 52 8.10 -0.93 25.49
N GLN A 53 7.25 0.09 25.33
CA GLN A 53 6.92 1.05 26.39
C GLN A 53 6.18 0.40 27.57
N THR A 54 5.30 -0.56 27.30
CA THR A 54 4.54 -1.26 28.35
C THR A 54 5.33 -2.39 29.02
N GLY A 55 6.55 -2.69 28.56
CA GLY A 55 7.33 -3.85 29.01
C GLY A 55 6.76 -5.20 28.58
N THR A 56 5.68 -5.22 27.78
CA THR A 56 5.07 -6.45 27.28
C THR A 56 6.04 -7.23 26.39
N ALA A 57 6.88 -6.53 25.61
CA ALA A 57 7.93 -7.17 24.81
C ALA A 57 8.94 -7.93 25.68
N ALA A 58 9.40 -7.33 26.79
CA ALA A 58 10.30 -7.99 27.73
C ALA A 58 9.63 -9.20 28.41
N TRP A 59 8.35 -9.07 28.81
CA TRP A 59 7.59 -10.18 29.37
C TRP A 59 7.41 -11.35 28.37
N ILE A 60 7.12 -11.06 27.09
CA ILE A 60 7.01 -12.10 26.05
C ILE A 60 8.35 -12.80 25.84
N LEU A 61 9.45 -12.03 25.77
CA LEU A 61 10.80 -12.56 25.52
C LEU A 61 11.43 -13.26 26.73
N SER A 62 10.82 -13.16 27.92
CA SER A 62 11.20 -13.98 29.08
C SER A 62 10.85 -15.46 28.90
N LYS A 63 9.97 -15.78 27.95
CA LYS A 63 9.60 -17.14 27.53
C LYS A 63 10.55 -17.61 26.43
N PRO A 64 10.64 -18.92 26.12
CA PRO A 64 11.52 -19.45 25.08
C PRO A 64 11.02 -19.13 23.65
N VAL A 65 10.86 -17.84 23.35
CA VAL A 65 10.45 -17.30 22.05
C VAL A 65 11.65 -16.57 21.45
N SER A 66 11.95 -16.84 20.18
CA SER A 66 13.03 -16.11 19.52
C SER A 66 12.61 -14.67 19.23
N ARG A 67 13.54 -13.73 19.45
CA ARG A 67 13.35 -12.30 19.14
C ARG A 67 12.97 -12.06 17.67
N GLN A 68 13.46 -12.92 16.77
CA GLN A 68 13.13 -12.86 15.35
C GLN A 68 11.69 -13.30 15.07
N ALA A 69 11.20 -14.36 15.73
CA ALA A 69 9.82 -14.82 15.57
C ALA A 69 8.81 -13.73 16.02
N PHE A 70 9.15 -12.96 17.05
CA PHE A 70 8.35 -11.83 17.51
C PHE A 70 8.12 -10.78 16.39
N ILE A 71 9.17 -10.34 15.69
CA ILE A 71 9.05 -9.37 14.59
C ILE A 71 8.44 -9.99 13.34
N LEU A 72 8.82 -11.22 12.98
CA LEU A 72 8.23 -11.93 11.83
C LEU A 72 6.73 -12.08 11.96
N THR A 73 6.23 -12.38 13.17
CA THR A 73 4.80 -12.53 13.41
C THR A 73 4.06 -11.22 13.12
N LYS A 74 4.60 -10.07 13.54
CA LYS A 74 4.03 -8.75 13.25
C LYS A 74 4.02 -8.45 11.76
N LEU A 75 5.14 -8.68 11.07
CA LEU A 75 5.24 -8.49 9.62
C LEU A 75 4.20 -9.36 8.87
N VAL A 76 4.19 -10.66 9.13
CA VAL A 76 3.32 -11.61 8.43
C VAL A 76 1.85 -11.36 8.77
N SER A 77 1.51 -11.11 10.03
CA SER A 77 0.12 -10.90 10.44
C SER A 77 -0.46 -9.62 9.84
N ASN A 78 0.32 -8.53 9.78
CA ASN A 78 -0.11 -7.29 9.14
C ASN A 78 -0.26 -7.45 7.62
N VAL A 79 0.65 -8.14 6.95
CA VAL A 79 0.55 -8.39 5.50
C VAL A 79 -0.64 -9.30 5.18
N ILE A 80 -0.90 -10.33 5.98
CA ILE A 80 -2.09 -11.18 5.83
C ILE A 80 -3.37 -10.39 6.10
N GLY A 81 -3.38 -9.57 7.15
CA GLY A 81 -4.50 -8.67 7.46
C GLY A 81 -4.80 -7.70 6.31
N ALA A 82 -3.75 -7.07 5.76
CA ALA A 82 -3.85 -6.20 4.59
C ALA A 82 -4.38 -6.97 3.36
N LEU A 83 -3.84 -8.16 3.09
CA LEU A 83 -4.31 -9.01 2.00
C LEU A 83 -5.81 -9.30 2.12
N VAL A 84 -6.28 -9.72 3.30
CA VAL A 84 -7.68 -10.13 3.47
C VAL A 84 -8.61 -8.92 3.46
N PHE A 85 -8.36 -7.93 4.31
CA PHE A 85 -9.32 -6.86 4.57
C PHE A 85 -9.18 -5.66 3.65
N ILE A 86 -7.96 -5.30 3.25
CA ILE A 86 -7.73 -4.14 2.39
C ILE A 86 -7.73 -4.56 0.93
N VAL A 87 -7.06 -5.65 0.56
CA VAL A 87 -6.88 -6.03 -0.84
C VAL A 87 -8.03 -6.89 -1.35
N LEU A 88 -8.27 -8.06 -0.77
CA LEU A 88 -9.25 -9.03 -1.28
C LEU A 88 -10.68 -8.58 -1.03
N LEU A 89 -11.02 -8.19 0.20
CA LEU A 89 -12.38 -7.79 0.53
C LEU A 89 -12.82 -6.57 -0.31
N THR A 90 -12.02 -5.50 -0.32
CA THR A 90 -12.36 -4.31 -1.12
C THR A 90 -12.24 -4.56 -2.62
N GLY A 91 -11.28 -5.38 -3.06
CA GLY A 91 -11.10 -5.75 -4.46
C GLY A 91 -12.25 -6.57 -5.02
N ILE A 92 -12.78 -7.53 -4.26
CA ILE A 92 -13.98 -8.29 -4.68
C ILE A 92 -15.18 -7.34 -4.82
N VAL A 93 -15.39 -6.47 -3.83
CA VAL A 93 -16.49 -5.49 -3.87
C VAL A 93 -16.33 -4.55 -5.07
N ALA A 94 -15.14 -4.02 -5.30
CA ALA A 94 -14.85 -3.12 -6.41
C ALA A 94 -15.01 -3.81 -7.77
N TYR A 95 -14.52 -5.04 -7.93
CA TYR A 95 -14.68 -5.81 -9.15
C TYR A 95 -16.17 -5.98 -9.51
N ILE A 96 -17.00 -6.32 -8.51
CA ILE A 96 -18.46 -6.45 -8.70
C ILE A 96 -19.07 -5.10 -9.07
N GLN A 97 -18.74 -4.03 -8.35
CA GLN A 97 -19.28 -2.69 -8.64
C GLN A 97 -18.92 -2.19 -10.03
N ILE A 98 -17.65 -2.37 -10.44
CA ILE A 98 -17.16 -1.97 -11.76
C ILE A 98 -17.86 -2.79 -12.85
N PHE A 99 -18.00 -4.10 -12.66
CA PHE A 99 -18.71 -4.97 -13.60
C PHE A 99 -20.18 -4.56 -13.76
N LEU A 100 -20.88 -4.30 -12.66
CA LEU A 100 -22.29 -3.88 -12.68
C LEU A 100 -22.49 -2.51 -13.32
N ALA A 101 -21.54 -1.58 -13.13
CA ALA A 101 -21.62 -0.24 -13.69
C ALA A 101 -21.24 -0.18 -15.18
N ALA A 102 -20.15 -0.85 -15.57
CA ALA A 102 -19.64 -0.84 -16.94
C ALA A 102 -20.37 -1.83 -17.86
N GLY A 103 -20.90 -2.93 -17.33
CA GLY A 103 -21.53 -4.00 -18.11
C GLY A 103 -20.54 -4.88 -18.88
N VAL A 104 -19.22 -4.65 -18.71
CA VAL A 104 -18.15 -5.43 -19.34
C VAL A 104 -17.18 -5.90 -18.26
N PRO A 105 -16.77 -7.19 -18.25
CA PRO A 105 -15.85 -7.71 -17.25
C PRO A 105 -14.44 -7.18 -17.46
N ALA A 106 -13.79 -6.78 -16.35
CA ALA A 106 -12.36 -6.55 -16.33
C ALA A 106 -11.60 -7.87 -16.56
N SER A 107 -10.37 -7.80 -17.09
CA SER A 107 -9.54 -9.00 -17.21
C SER A 107 -9.22 -9.54 -15.81
N LEU A 108 -9.67 -10.75 -15.49
CA LEU A 108 -9.45 -11.33 -14.17
C LEU A 108 -7.95 -11.50 -13.83
N PRO A 109 -7.10 -12.01 -14.74
CA PRO A 109 -5.66 -12.11 -14.47
C PRO A 109 -5.01 -10.74 -14.26
N GLY A 110 -5.36 -9.75 -15.07
CA GLY A 110 -4.84 -8.39 -14.94
C GLY A 110 -5.30 -7.72 -13.65
N TYR A 111 -6.55 -7.94 -13.24
CA TYR A 111 -7.10 -7.45 -11.97
C TYR A 111 -6.37 -8.06 -10.78
N LEU A 112 -6.15 -9.38 -10.77
CA LEU A 112 -5.37 -10.05 -9.73
C LEU A 112 -3.91 -9.57 -9.69
N ALA A 113 -3.30 -9.30 -10.85
CA ALA A 113 -1.97 -8.71 -10.91
C ALA A 113 -1.96 -7.28 -10.30
N GLY A 114 -2.98 -6.47 -10.61
CA GLY A 114 -3.16 -5.15 -10.00
C GLY A 114 -3.33 -5.21 -8.48
N LEU A 115 -4.11 -6.16 -7.95
CA LEU A 115 -4.21 -6.41 -6.51
C LEU A 115 -2.87 -6.83 -5.89
N GLY A 116 -2.06 -7.62 -6.61
CA GLY A 116 -0.70 -7.96 -6.20
C GLY A 116 0.23 -6.74 -6.09
N VAL A 117 0.10 -5.78 -7.02
CA VAL A 117 0.82 -4.49 -6.96
C VAL A 117 0.41 -3.69 -5.71
N VAL A 118 -0.88 -3.64 -5.39
CA VAL A 118 -1.37 -3.00 -4.16
C VAL A 118 -0.76 -3.67 -2.93
N LEU A 119 -0.83 -5.00 -2.84
CA LEU A 119 -0.31 -5.75 -1.69
C LEU A 119 1.19 -5.50 -1.49
N LEU A 120 1.97 -5.45 -2.56
CA LEU A 120 3.40 -5.13 -2.49
C LEU A 120 3.64 -3.74 -1.89
N GLY A 121 2.85 -2.74 -2.30
CA GLY A 121 2.90 -1.39 -1.73
C GLY A 121 2.53 -1.37 -0.24
N LEU A 122 1.50 -2.11 0.17
CA LEU A 122 1.12 -2.22 1.58
C LEU A 122 2.22 -2.91 2.41
N ALA A 123 2.80 -3.99 1.89
CA ALA A 123 3.90 -4.71 2.54
C ALA A 123 5.13 -3.81 2.73
N PHE A 124 5.44 -2.92 1.78
CA PHE A 124 6.49 -1.91 1.94
C PHE A 124 6.22 -1.01 3.15
N TYR A 125 5.02 -0.47 3.30
CA TYR A 125 4.70 0.42 4.43
C TYR A 125 4.67 -0.33 5.76
N VAL A 126 4.18 -1.57 5.79
CA VAL A 126 4.25 -2.43 6.98
C VAL A 126 5.71 -2.64 7.39
N ALA A 127 6.58 -3.02 6.44
CA ALA A 127 7.99 -3.27 6.72
C ALA A 127 8.72 -2.00 7.20
N LEU A 128 8.46 -0.86 6.54
CA LEU A 128 8.98 0.44 6.94
C LEU A 128 8.56 0.80 8.37
N VAL A 129 7.27 0.71 8.68
CA VAL A 129 6.72 1.10 9.98
C VAL A 129 7.20 0.18 11.10
N ILE A 130 7.27 -1.13 10.87
CA ILE A 130 7.84 -2.07 11.84
C ILE A 130 9.33 -1.78 12.07
N MET A 131 10.11 -1.54 11.01
CA MET A 131 11.52 -1.17 11.15
C MET A 131 11.68 0.12 11.97
N LEU A 132 10.90 1.16 11.66
CA LEU A 132 10.91 2.41 12.42
C LEU A 132 10.49 2.20 13.88
N GLY A 133 9.47 1.37 14.14
CA GLY A 133 9.05 1.01 15.49
C GLY A 133 10.10 0.22 16.27
N VAL A 134 10.96 -0.54 15.58
CA VAL A 134 12.15 -1.14 16.20
C VAL A 134 13.17 -0.05 16.53
N LEU A 135 13.48 0.87 15.61
CA LEU A 135 14.52 1.89 15.76
C LEU A 135 14.18 2.97 16.80
N PHE A 136 12.93 3.44 16.83
CA PHE A 136 12.47 4.54 17.67
C PHE A 136 11.59 4.04 18.82
N ASP A 137 11.62 4.72 19.96
CA ASP A 137 10.85 4.35 21.15
C ASP A 137 9.57 5.17 21.34
N THR A 138 9.25 6.08 20.41
CA THR A 138 8.02 6.88 20.41
C THR A 138 7.32 6.84 19.05
N ARG A 139 6.00 7.04 19.07
CA ARG A 139 5.13 6.95 17.88
C ARG A 139 5.37 8.11 16.89
N GLY A 140 5.77 9.27 17.40
CA GLY A 140 5.95 10.50 16.62
C GLY A 140 6.91 10.34 15.44
N PRO A 141 8.18 9.92 15.65
CA PRO A 141 9.12 9.67 14.56
C PRO A 141 8.64 8.59 13.58
N VAL A 142 7.99 7.53 14.08
CA VAL A 142 7.48 6.43 13.24
C VAL A 142 6.46 6.96 12.24
N LEU A 143 5.44 7.68 12.71
CA LEU A 143 4.43 8.30 11.85
C LEU A 143 5.04 9.36 10.95
N GLY A 144 5.84 10.27 11.51
CA GLY A 144 6.40 11.39 10.79
C GLY A 144 7.22 10.94 9.59
N ILE A 145 8.11 9.96 9.78
CA ILE A 145 8.94 9.42 8.70
C ILE A 145 8.08 8.63 7.70
N ALA A 146 7.18 7.75 8.15
CA ALA A 146 6.37 6.95 7.25
C ALA A 146 5.46 7.80 6.35
N PHE A 147 4.77 8.79 6.92
CA PHE A 147 3.94 9.73 6.14
C PHE A 147 4.79 10.66 5.27
N THR A 148 6.00 11.03 5.69
CA THR A 148 6.92 11.81 4.83
C THR A 148 7.37 10.97 3.64
N VAL A 149 7.67 9.68 3.82
CA VAL A 149 8.00 8.80 2.69
C VAL A 149 6.82 8.68 1.73
N MET A 150 5.59 8.56 2.26
CA MET A 150 4.38 8.42 1.46
C MET A 150 4.02 9.72 0.71
N PHE A 151 3.67 10.78 1.45
CA PHE A 151 3.21 12.04 0.88
C PHE A 151 4.38 12.86 0.32
N GLY A 152 5.51 12.91 1.03
CA GLY A 152 6.70 13.60 0.55
C GLY A 152 7.27 12.93 -0.70
N GLY A 153 7.28 11.59 -0.77
CA GLY A 153 7.63 10.87 -1.99
C GLY A 153 6.74 11.26 -3.18
N LEU A 154 5.43 11.35 -2.97
CA LEU A 154 4.46 11.75 -3.99
C LEU A 154 4.65 13.21 -4.44
N ILE A 155 4.86 14.14 -3.51
CA ILE A 155 5.12 15.54 -3.80
C ILE A 155 6.43 15.70 -4.57
N ILE A 156 7.52 15.09 -4.08
CA ILE A 156 8.85 15.20 -4.71
C ILE A 156 8.82 14.56 -6.10
N ALA A 157 8.12 13.43 -6.30
CA ALA A 157 8.00 12.79 -7.60
C ALA A 157 7.32 13.69 -8.66
N SER A 158 6.52 14.66 -8.22
CA SER A 158 5.90 15.65 -9.13
C SER A 158 6.92 16.66 -9.68
N PHE A 159 8.06 16.85 -9.00
CA PHE A 159 9.17 17.71 -9.44
C PHE A 159 10.36 16.91 -9.98
N VAL A 160 10.58 15.70 -9.46
CA VAL A 160 11.69 14.80 -9.78
C VAL A 160 11.12 13.42 -10.12
N PRO A 161 10.69 13.18 -11.37
CA PRO A 161 10.00 11.95 -11.77
C PRO A 161 10.79 10.66 -11.51
N GLN A 162 12.12 10.75 -11.41
CA GLN A 162 13.02 9.64 -11.11
C GLN A 162 12.71 8.99 -9.75
N ILE A 163 12.10 9.73 -8.81
CA ILE A 163 11.64 9.16 -7.53
C ILE A 163 10.62 8.03 -7.75
N ALA A 164 9.79 8.12 -8.79
CA ALA A 164 8.84 7.07 -9.13
C ALA A 164 9.51 5.75 -9.50
N TYR A 165 10.79 5.74 -9.87
CA TYR A 165 11.52 4.49 -10.18
C TYR A 165 11.97 3.74 -8.94
N ILE A 166 12.02 4.39 -7.78
CA ILE A 166 12.67 3.87 -6.56
C ILE A 166 11.67 3.71 -5.41
N LEU A 167 10.70 4.61 -5.30
CA LEU A 167 9.68 4.60 -4.25
C LEU A 167 8.31 4.18 -4.78
N PRO A 168 7.44 3.57 -3.95
CA PRO A 168 6.11 3.10 -4.35
C PRO A 168 5.08 4.24 -4.49
N VAL A 169 5.41 5.31 -5.21
CA VAL A 169 4.60 6.55 -5.29
C VAL A 169 3.65 6.59 -6.48
N ALA A 170 3.77 5.66 -7.42
CA ALA A 170 2.95 5.58 -8.65
C ALA A 170 2.30 4.21 -8.87
N LEU A 171 2.14 3.40 -7.81
CA LEU A 171 1.54 2.06 -7.91
C LEU A 171 0.07 2.11 -8.39
N ASP A 172 -0.63 3.18 -8.04
CA ASP A 172 -1.97 3.54 -8.49
C ASP A 172 -2.06 3.73 -10.01
N LYS A 173 -0.96 4.06 -10.68
CA LYS A 173 -0.88 4.19 -12.14
C LYS A 173 -0.51 2.88 -12.83
N ILE A 174 0.17 1.97 -12.13
CA ILE A 174 0.62 0.68 -12.67
C ILE A 174 -0.51 -0.35 -12.63
N ALA A 175 -1.22 -0.43 -11.51
CA ALA A 175 -2.27 -1.43 -11.30
C ALA A 175 -3.39 -1.41 -12.36
N PRO A 176 -4.01 -0.27 -12.74
CA PRO A 176 -5.08 -0.26 -13.74
C PRO A 176 -4.57 -0.64 -15.14
N VAL A 177 -3.33 -0.28 -15.50
CA VAL A 177 -2.72 -0.60 -16.81
C VAL A 177 -2.59 -2.12 -16.99
N LEU A 178 -2.25 -2.86 -15.92
CA LEU A 178 -2.22 -4.33 -15.94
C LEU A 178 -3.59 -4.93 -16.24
N VAL A 179 -4.66 -4.34 -15.70
CA VAL A 179 -6.04 -4.81 -15.96
C VAL A 179 -6.46 -4.57 -17.40
N LEU A 180 -6.07 -3.42 -17.94
CA LEU A 180 -6.39 -3.00 -19.30
C LEU A 180 -5.53 -3.68 -20.37
N GLY A 181 -4.50 -4.46 -19.98
CA GLY A 181 -3.58 -5.09 -20.92
C GLY A 181 -2.75 -4.07 -21.72
N GLN A 182 -2.57 -2.88 -21.18
CA GLN A 182 -1.85 -1.79 -21.82
C GLN A 182 -0.33 -1.91 -21.59
N PRO A 183 0.50 -1.30 -22.45
CA PRO A 183 1.94 -1.28 -22.26
C PRO A 183 2.29 -0.65 -20.91
N LEU A 184 3.14 -1.33 -20.15
CA LEU A 184 3.57 -0.84 -18.85
C LEU A 184 4.40 0.44 -19.01
N PRO A 185 4.20 1.43 -18.13
CA PRO A 185 5.08 2.59 -18.08
C PRO A 185 6.53 2.17 -17.81
N GLU A 186 7.50 2.95 -18.31
CA GLU A 186 8.93 2.67 -18.13
C GLU A 186 9.34 2.53 -16.67
N MET A 187 8.71 3.28 -15.75
CA MET A 187 8.99 3.18 -14.31
C MET A 187 8.43 1.92 -13.65
N ALA A 188 7.50 1.18 -14.28
CA ALA A 188 6.76 0.12 -13.60
C ALA A 188 7.65 -1.01 -13.10
N VAL A 189 8.49 -1.57 -13.97
CA VAL A 189 9.40 -2.66 -13.61
C VAL A 189 10.41 -2.24 -12.53
N PRO A 190 11.18 -1.14 -12.69
CA PRO A 190 12.13 -0.72 -11.66
C PRO A 190 11.43 -0.36 -10.34
N GLN A 191 10.29 0.33 -10.37
CA GLN A 191 9.56 0.70 -9.16
C GLN A 191 9.10 -0.53 -8.37
N LEU A 192 8.53 -1.53 -9.04
CA LEU A 192 8.11 -2.78 -8.39
C LEU A 192 9.32 -3.52 -7.81
N ALA A 193 10.43 -3.59 -8.56
CA ALA A 193 11.66 -4.22 -8.10
C ALA A 193 12.24 -3.53 -6.87
N PHE A 194 12.39 -2.20 -6.89
CA PHE A 194 12.88 -1.44 -5.75
C PHE A 194 11.93 -1.50 -4.55
N THR A 195 10.61 -1.47 -4.78
CA THR A 195 9.63 -1.64 -3.70
C THR A 195 9.77 -3.00 -3.01
N ALA A 196 9.97 -4.08 -3.77
CA ALA A 196 10.25 -5.40 -3.22
C ALA A 196 11.59 -5.45 -2.47
N ILE A 197 12.65 -4.87 -3.04
CA ILE A 197 13.97 -4.77 -2.40
C ILE A 197 13.87 -4.01 -1.08
N TRP A 198 13.23 -2.84 -1.06
CA TRP A 198 13.07 -2.06 0.17
C TRP A 198 12.24 -2.79 1.21
N THR A 199 11.16 -3.46 0.82
CA THR A 199 10.36 -4.30 1.72
C THR A 199 11.24 -5.35 2.41
N VAL A 200 12.10 -6.04 1.64
CA VAL A 200 13.04 -7.04 2.18
C VAL A 200 14.09 -6.37 3.07
N VAL A 201 14.70 -5.28 2.62
CA VAL A 201 15.73 -4.55 3.37
C VAL A 201 15.19 -4.08 4.72
N PHE A 202 14.03 -3.41 4.75
CA PHE A 202 13.42 -2.94 6.00
C PHE A 202 13.06 -4.09 6.94
N SER A 203 12.54 -5.20 6.40
CA SER A 203 12.26 -6.41 7.19
C SER A 203 13.53 -6.99 7.80
N LEU A 204 14.61 -7.12 7.02
CA LEU A 204 15.90 -7.64 7.50
C LEU A 204 16.53 -6.71 8.54
N VAL A 205 16.48 -5.39 8.32
CA VAL A 205 16.98 -4.40 9.28
C VAL A 205 16.19 -4.48 10.59
N ALA A 206 14.86 -4.60 10.53
CA ALA A 206 14.02 -4.75 11.71
C ALA A 206 14.40 -6.01 12.52
N LEU A 207 14.56 -7.15 11.84
CA LEU A 207 14.95 -8.42 12.46
C LEU A 207 16.34 -8.35 13.10
N TRP A 208 17.30 -7.77 12.38
CA TRP A 208 18.68 -7.65 12.83
C TRP A 208 18.82 -6.70 14.02
N GLN A 209 18.20 -5.52 13.96
CA GLN A 209 18.26 -4.54 15.05
C GLN A 209 17.54 -5.06 16.31
N PHE A 210 16.36 -5.65 16.17
CA PHE A 210 15.61 -6.14 17.32
C PHE A 210 16.30 -7.34 18.01
N GLY A 211 17.02 -8.17 17.22
CA GLY A 211 17.85 -9.24 17.76
C GLY A 211 18.99 -8.76 18.67
N ARG A 212 19.45 -7.52 18.51
CA ARG A 212 20.54 -6.90 19.29
C ARG A 212 20.07 -6.02 20.44
N LYS A 213 18.80 -5.63 20.49
CA LYS A 213 18.28 -4.76 21.55
C LYS A 213 18.17 -5.51 22.88
N GLU A 214 18.67 -4.95 23.96
CA GLU A 214 18.32 -5.41 25.30
C GLU A 214 16.99 -4.76 25.71
N LEU A 215 16.07 -5.55 26.25
CA LEU A 215 14.71 -5.16 26.64
C LEU A 215 14.48 -5.53 28.09
#